data_AF-A0A933KVN7-F1
#
_entry.id   AF-A0A933KVN7-F1
#
_cell.length_a   1.000
_cell.length_b   1.000
_cell.length_c   1.000
_cell.angle_alpha   90.00
_cell.angle_beta   90.00
_cell.angle_gamma   90.00
#
_symmetry.space_group_name_H-M   'P 1'
#
loop_
_entity.id
_entity.type
_entity.pdbx_description
1 polymer ?
#
loop_
_entity_poly.entity_id
_entity_poly.type
_entity_poly.pdbx_seq_one_letter_code
_entity_poly.pdbx_strand_id
1 'polypeptide(L)' 'MRIRLRKNGPYVIESEDVALVDWNGVPYTIERRPVALCRCGKSAAKPFCDGTHRTTGFDGAEAAVPGPGGKPAGPTGAA' A
#
# COMPACT_ATOMS: atom_id res chain seq x y z
N MET A 1 5.35 -4.19 -12.89
CA MET A 1 4.92 -4.06 -11.48
C MET A 1 4.68 -2.60 -11.15
N ARG A 2 3.50 -2.22 -10.66
CA ARG A 2 3.17 -0.84 -10.24
C ARG A 2 2.60 -0.85 -8.82
N ILE A 3 3.09 0.07 -7.97
CA ILE A 3 2.56 0.30 -6.62
C ILE A 3 1.96 1.71 -6.61
N ARG A 4 0.68 1.81 -6.24
CA ARG A 4 -0.06 3.08 -6.15
C ARG A 4 -0.40 3.37 -4.69
N LEU A 5 -0.09 4.58 -4.23
CA LEU A 5 -0.59 5.09 -2.94
C LEU A 5 -1.98 5.67 -3.16
N ARG A 6 -2.97 5.30 -2.33
CA ARG A 6 -4.26 5.99 -2.30
C ARG A 6 -4.27 7.05 -1.21
N LYS A 7 -4.82 8.23 -1.52
CA LYS A 7 -5.14 9.29 -0.55
C LYS A 7 -5.89 8.69 0.63
N ASN A 8 -5.34 8.86 1.83
CA ASN A 8 -5.84 8.29 3.09
C ASN A 8 -6.25 6.81 2.98
N GLY A 9 -5.51 6.03 2.18
CA GLY A 9 -5.87 4.67 1.82
C GLY A 9 -4.67 3.73 1.71
N PRO A 10 -4.91 2.49 1.25
CA PRO A 10 -3.91 1.44 1.19
C PRO A 10 -2.82 1.70 0.13
N TYR A 11 -1.77 0.89 0.19
CA TYR A 11 -0.92 0.64 -0.98
C TYR A 11 -1.63 -0.35 -1.90
N VAL A 12 -1.71 -0.05 -3.19
CA VAL A 12 -2.33 -0.92 -4.18
C VAL A 12 -1.24 -1.43 -5.13
N ILE A 13 -1.06 -2.75 -5.15
CA ILE A 13 -0.12 -3.42 -6.05
C ILE A 13 -0.91 -3.89 -7.27
N GLU A 14 -0.62 -3.29 -8.42
CA GLU A 14 -1.15 -3.63 -9.73
C GLU A 14 -0.09 -4.45 -10.48
N SER A 15 -0.01 -5.73 -10.10
CA SER A 15 0.88 -6.72 -10.70
C SER A 15 0.24 -8.10 -10.57
N GLU A 16 0.35 -8.92 -11.62
CA GLU A 16 0.05 -10.36 -11.56
C GLU A 16 1.20 -11.14 -10.93
N ASP A 17 2.42 -10.62 -11.07
CA ASP A 17 3.63 -11.20 -10.52
C ASP A 17 3.96 -10.51 -9.19
N VAL A 18 3.33 -10.97 -8.11
CA VAL A 18 3.70 -10.65 -6.73
C VAL A 18 3.41 -11.86 -5.85
N ALA A 19 4.38 -12.23 -5.02
CA ALA A 19 4.26 -13.24 -3.99
C ALA A 19 4.08 -12.58 -2.62
N LEU A 20 3.18 -13.13 -1.79
CA LEU A 20 3.10 -12.79 -0.38
C LEU A 20 3.87 -13.85 0.40
N VAL A 21 4.85 -13.40 1.18
CA VAL A 21 5.70 -14.26 2.00
C VAL A 21 5.77 -13.66 3.40
N ASP A 22 5.67 -14.46 4.44
CA ASP A 22 5.86 -14.00 5.82
C ASP A 22 7.35 -13.88 6.20
N TRP A 23 7.61 -13.49 7.44
CA TRP A 23 8.98 -13.33 7.95
C TRP A 23 9.77 -14.65 8.05
N ASN A 24 9.09 -15.80 8.04
CA ASN A 24 9.68 -17.13 8.06
C ASN A 24 9.94 -17.69 6.65
N GLY A 25 9.58 -16.95 5.59
CA GLY A 25 9.70 -17.44 4.22
C GLY A 25 8.51 -18.28 3.75
N VAL A 26 7.39 -18.33 4.50
CA VAL A 26 6.21 -19.11 4.13
C VAL A 26 5.38 -18.31 3.09
N PRO A 27 5.12 -18.87 1.89
CA PRO A 27 4.31 -18.21 0.89
C PRO A 27 2.80 -18.37 1.16
N TYR A 28 2.03 -17.37 0.76
CA TYR A 28 0.58 -17.32 0.88
C TYR A 28 -0.09 -17.08 -0.48
N THR A 29 -1.23 -17.73 -0.70
CA THR A 29 -2.07 -17.49 -1.88
C THR A 29 -2.69 -16.11 -1.84
N ILE A 30 -2.63 -15.40 -2.97
CA ILE A 30 -3.29 -14.12 -3.16
C ILE A 30 -4.57 -14.37 -3.94
N GLU A 31 -5.70 -14.37 -3.22
CA GLU A 31 -7.02 -14.70 -3.78
C GLU A 31 -7.59 -13.60 -4.70
N ARG A 32 -7.14 -12.35 -4.52
CA ARG A 32 -7.71 -11.19 -5.23
C ARG A 32 -6.65 -10.19 -5.64
N ARG A 33 -6.78 -9.69 -6.87
CA ARG A 33 -5.96 -8.62 -7.45
C ARG A 33 -6.88 -7.47 -7.90
N PRO A 34 -6.41 -6.20 -7.88
CA PRO A 34 -5.11 -5.75 -7.37
C PRO A 34 -5.01 -5.91 -5.84
N VAL A 35 -3.78 -6.11 -5.34
CA VAL A 35 -3.56 -6.35 -3.90
C VAL A 35 -3.58 -5.02 -3.16
N ALA A 36 -4.48 -4.88 -2.18
CA ALA A 36 -4.52 -3.71 -1.31
C ALA A 36 -3.88 -4.05 0.05
N LEU A 37 -2.71 -3.48 0.33
CA LEU A 37 -2.02 -3.64 1.60
C LEU A 37 -2.37 -2.52 2.58
N CYS A 38 -2.57 -2.90 3.84
CA CYS A 38 -2.88 -1.97 4.92
C CYS A 38 -1.74 -0.96 5.09
N ARG A 39 -2.09 0.33 5.07
CA ARG A 39 -1.18 1.44 5.38
C ARG A 39 -1.49 2.13 6.70
N CYS A 40 -2.75 2.06 7.15
CA CYS A 40 -3.20 2.74 8.38
C CYS A 40 -2.86 1.98 9.68
N GLY A 41 -2.41 0.72 9.60
CA GLY A 41 -2.10 -0.12 10.77
C GLY A 41 -3.32 -0.68 11.53
N LYS A 42 -4.54 -0.27 11.20
CA LYS A 42 -5.76 -0.63 11.95
C LYS A 42 -6.57 -1.78 11.37
N SER A 43 -6.20 -2.33 10.20
CA SER A 43 -6.94 -3.45 9.62
C SER A 43 -6.94 -4.69 10.53
N ALA A 44 -8.05 -5.41 10.60
CA ALA A 44 -8.15 -6.73 11.21
C ALA A 44 -7.66 -7.85 10.27
N ALA A 45 -7.63 -7.62 8.96
CA ALA A 45 -7.23 -8.59 7.93
C ALA A 45 -5.78 -8.39 7.44
N LYS A 46 -4.85 -8.02 8.34
CA LYS A 46 -3.45 -7.76 7.96
C LYS A 46 -2.82 -8.98 7.27
N PRO A 47 -1.95 -8.77 6.26
CA PRO A 47 -1.41 -7.49 5.78
C PRO A 47 -2.34 -6.72 4.82
N PHE A 48 -3.52 -7.26 4.51
CA PHE A 48 -4.46 -6.67 3.57
C PHE A 48 -5.23 -5.50 4.18
N CYS A 49 -5.80 -4.67 3.31
CA CYS A 49 -6.69 -3.59 3.67
C CYS A 49 -8.15 -4.06 3.65
N ASP A 50 -8.85 -3.91 4.77
CA ASP A 50 -10.28 -4.20 4.94
C ASP A 50 -11.20 -2.97 4.88
N GLY A 51 -10.63 -1.78 4.64
CA GLY A 51 -11.39 -0.52 4.60
C GLY A 51 -11.40 0.27 5.91
N THR A 52 -10.84 -0.25 7.01
CA THR A 52 -10.78 0.42 8.33
C THR A 52 -10.12 1.80 8.29
N HIS A 53 -9.28 2.08 7.30
CA HIS A 53 -8.69 3.42 7.09
C HIS A 53 -9.73 4.54 6.96
N ARG A 54 -10.95 4.23 6.47
CA ARG A 54 -12.01 5.22 6.25
C ARG A 54 -12.64 5.74 7.54
N THR A 55 -12.54 4.99 8.63
CA THR A 55 -13.26 5.28 9.88
C THR A 55 -12.32 5.55 11.06
N THR A 56 -11.00 5.45 10.85
CA THR A 56 -9.98 5.57 11.91
C THR A 56 -9.22 6.90 11.89
N GLY A 57 -9.68 7.87 11.11
CA GLY A 57 -9.02 9.17 11.00
C GLY A 57 -7.63 9.09 10.38
N PHE A 58 -7.39 8.11 9.50
CA PHE A 58 -6.09 7.92 8.88
C PHE A 58 -5.75 9.11 7.97
N ASP A 59 -4.79 9.92 8.39
CA ASP A 59 -4.14 10.94 7.59
C ASP A 59 -2.80 10.41 7.10
N GLY A 60 -2.76 10.01 5.83
CA GLY A 60 -1.64 9.29 5.26
C GLY A 60 -0.99 10.08 4.14
N ALA A 61 0.31 10.37 4.27
CA ALA A 61 1.12 11.03 3.25
C ALA A 61 0.79 10.54 1.83
N GLU A 62 0.45 11.48 0.96
CA GLU A 62 -0.01 11.20 -0.41
C GLU A 62 1.16 11.08 -1.39
N ALA A 63 2.30 11.69 -1.06
CA ALA A 63 3.54 11.59 -1.80
C ALA A 63 4.48 10.55 -1.16
N ALA A 64 5.15 9.76 -1.99
CA ALA A 64 6.27 8.96 -1.55
C ALA A 64 7.45 9.88 -1.19
N VAL A 65 8.08 9.65 -0.05
CA VAL A 65 9.37 10.27 0.26
C VAL A 65 10.40 9.66 -0.69
N PRO A 66 11.12 10.46 -1.48
CA PRO A 66 12.16 9.92 -2.34
C PRO A 66 13.25 9.24 -1.50
N GLY A 67 13.69 8.06 -1.92
CA GLY A 67 14.88 7.44 -1.35
C GLY A 67 16.15 8.27 -1.64
N PRO A 68 17.30 7.92 -1.05
CA PRO A 68 18.57 8.57 -1.35
C PRO A 68 18.82 8.57 -2.87
N GLY A 69 18.93 9.77 -3.48
CA GLY A 69 19.12 9.95 -4.92
C GLY A 69 17.85 9.89 -5.79
N GLY A 70 16.68 9.59 -5.21
CA GLY A 70 15.40 9.66 -5.90
C GLY A 70 14.87 11.08 -5.95
N LYS A 71 14.23 11.46 -7.06
CA LYS A 71 13.32 12.62 -7.12
C LYS A 71 11.92 12.12 -7.46
N PRO A 72 10.85 12.75 -6.95
CA PRO A 72 9.51 12.51 -7.49
C PRO A 72 9.53 12.89 -8.98
N ALA A 73 8.90 12.09 -9.82
CA ALA A 73 8.84 12.35 -11.26
C ALA A 73 7.92 13.54 -11.65
N GLY A 74 7.43 14.31 -10.69
CA GLY A 74 6.51 15.44 -10.89
C GLY A 74 6.39 16.33 -9.66
N PRO A 75 5.64 17.46 -9.74
CA PRO A 75 5.51 18.39 -8.63
C PRO A 75 4.87 17.70 -7.42
N THR A 76 5.56 17.73 -6.29
CA THR A 76 5.00 17.40 -4.98
C THR A 76 4.03 18.50 -4.58
N GLY A 77 2.79 18.42 -5.07
CA GLY A 77 1.73 19.35 -4.73
C GLY A 77 0.37 18.69 -4.90
N ALA A 78 -0.25 18.32 -3.79
CA ALA A 78 -1.70 18.16 -3.75
C ALA A 78 -2.30 19.58 -3.67
N ALA A 79 -3.27 19.84 -4.55
CA ALA A 79 -4.26 20.91 -4.34
C ALA A 79 -5.23 20.52 -3.23
#